data_AF-A0A7W0QJU3-F1
#
_entry.id   AF-A0A7W0QJU3-F1
#
_cell.length_a   1.000
_cell.length_b   1.000
_cell.length_c   1.000
_cell.angle_alpha   90.00
_cell.angle_beta   90.00
_cell.angle_gamma   90.00
#
_symmetry.space_group_name_H-M   'P 1'
#
loop_
_entity.id
_entity.type
_entity.pdbx_description
1 polymer ?
#
loop_
_entity_poly.entity_id
_entity_poly.type
_entity_poly.pdbx_seq_one_letter_code
_entity_poly.pdbx_strand_id
1 'polypeptide(L)'
;MRELQTGLWRWEAPHPDWKPGEEWDQSVSSYAIDDGERLLLFDPLAPPSEIEALAADRETAIVLTTPWHARDALSLAERLEAPLYVPPPD
;
A
#
# COMPACT_ATOMS: atom_id res chain seq x y z
N MET A 1 -10.77 -6.84 -1.34
CA MET A 1 -10.09 -6.21 -2.49
C MET A 1 -11.11 -5.96 -3.60
N ARG A 2 -10.96 -4.87 -4.37
CA ARG A 2 -11.82 -4.50 -5.49
C ARG A 2 -10.99 -3.82 -6.58
N GLU A 3 -11.21 -4.19 -7.85
CA GLU A 3 -10.72 -3.42 -8.99
C GLU A 3 -11.66 -2.23 -9.25
N LEU A 4 -11.09 -1.02 -9.33
CA LEU A 4 -11.84 0.21 -9.58
C LEU A 4 -11.89 0.56 -11.08
N GLN A 5 -10.80 0.26 -11.77
CA GLN A 5 -10.60 0.32 -13.22
C GLN A 5 -9.49 -0.68 -13.55
N THR A 6 -9.38 -1.12 -14.81
CA THR A 6 -8.28 -2.00 -15.25
C THR A 6 -6.94 -1.57 -14.68
N GLY A 7 -6.33 -2.44 -13.87
CA GLY A 7 -5.02 -2.23 -13.24
C GLY A 7 -5.04 -1.38 -11.96
N LEU A 8 -6.15 -0.72 -11.61
CA LEU A 8 -6.30 0.05 -10.38
C LEU A 8 -7.05 -0.76 -9.32
N TRP A 9 -6.36 -1.13 -8.26
CA TRP A 9 -6.87 -1.94 -7.17
C TRP A 9 -7.00 -1.13 -5.89
N ARG A 10 -8.03 -1.47 -5.10
CA ARG A 10 -8.25 -0.97 -3.74
C ARG A 10 -8.51 -2.12 -2.79
N TRP A 11 -7.93 -2.07 -1.61
CA TRP A 11 -8.34 -2.90 -0.48
C TRP A 11 -8.35 -2.07 0.80
N GLU A 12 -8.87 -2.68 1.85
CA GLU A 12 -8.88 -2.08 3.18
C GLU A 12 -8.36 -3.10 4.19
N ALA A 13 -7.78 -2.59 5.27
CA ALA A 13 -7.31 -3.36 6.41
C ALA A 13 -7.48 -2.55 7.70
N PRO A 14 -7.65 -3.21 8.86
CA PRO A 14 -7.76 -2.52 10.13
C PRO A 14 -6.43 -1.83 10.47
N HIS A 15 -6.46 -0.53 10.74
CA HIS A 15 -5.25 0.22 11.10
C HIS A 15 -4.70 -0.28 12.44
N PRO A 16 -3.39 -0.61 12.53
CA PRO A 16 -2.81 -1.24 13.71
C PRO A 16 -2.90 -0.38 14.97
N ASP A 17 -2.78 0.94 14.83
CA ASP A 17 -2.83 1.88 15.96
C ASP A 17 -4.22 2.45 16.28
N TRP A 18 -5.27 2.05 15.55
CA TRP A 18 -6.62 2.59 15.78
C TRP A 18 -7.16 2.18 17.15
N LYS A 19 -7.90 3.08 17.80
CA LYS A 19 -8.55 2.85 19.10
C LYS A 19 -9.97 3.42 19.09
N PRO A 20 -10.89 2.89 19.94
CA PRO A 20 -12.19 3.51 20.14
C PRO A 20 -12.05 4.97 20.59
N GLY A 21 -12.75 5.88 19.89
CA GLY A 21 -12.71 7.32 20.15
C GLY A 21 -11.83 8.13 19.21
N GLU A 22 -11.07 7.47 18.32
CA GLU A 22 -10.42 8.15 17.19
C GLU A 22 -11.46 8.78 16.24
N GLU A 23 -11.13 9.93 15.65
CA GLU A 23 -12.02 10.66 14.73
C GLU A 23 -12.05 10.07 13.30
N TRP A 24 -11.24 9.03 13.06
CA TRP A 24 -11.06 8.38 11.77
C TRP A 24 -11.44 6.88 11.85
N ASP A 25 -11.79 6.29 10.70
CA ASP A 25 -12.30 4.91 10.64
C ASP A 25 -11.21 3.87 10.92
N GLN A 26 -11.60 2.77 11.59
CA GLN A 26 -10.70 1.64 11.83
C GLN A 26 -10.21 1.01 10.52
N SER A 27 -11.07 0.96 9.51
CA SER A 27 -10.75 0.40 8.19
C SER A 27 -10.09 1.47 7.32
N VAL A 28 -8.80 1.31 7.02
CA VAL A 28 -8.06 2.25 6.17
C VAL A 28 -7.77 1.63 4.81
N SER A 29 -7.77 2.47 3.78
CA SER A 29 -7.59 2.02 2.40
C SER A 29 -6.12 2.00 1.99
N SER A 30 -5.79 1.05 1.12
CA SER A 30 -4.55 0.99 0.36
C SER A 30 -4.87 0.76 -1.12
N TYR A 31 -3.94 1.11 -2.00
CA TYR A 31 -4.15 1.04 -3.45
C TYR A 31 -2.94 0.44 -4.18
N ALA A 32 -3.21 -0.12 -5.35
CA ALA A 32 -2.18 -0.51 -6.29
C ALA A 32 -2.53 -0.07 -7.71
N ILE A 33 -1.53 0.31 -8.50
CA ILE A 33 -1.63 0.52 -9.95
C ILE A 33 -0.68 -0.47 -10.63
N ASP A 34 -1.23 -1.38 -11.43
CA ASP A 34 -0.51 -2.31 -12.31
C ASP A 34 -0.69 -1.87 -13.76
N ASP A 35 0.42 -1.62 -14.47
CA ASP A 35 0.42 -1.32 -15.91
C ASP A 35 0.83 -2.52 -16.79
N GLY A 36 1.07 -3.67 -16.17
CA GLY A 36 1.52 -4.90 -16.81
C GLY A 36 3.04 -5.11 -16.74
N GLU A 37 3.83 -4.07 -16.47
CA GLU A 37 5.29 -4.15 -16.27
C GLU A 37 5.69 -3.72 -14.85
N ARG A 38 4.99 -2.72 -14.30
CA ARG A 38 5.26 -2.08 -13.02
C ARG A 38 4.07 -2.18 -12.09
N LEU A 39 4.38 -2.18 -10.79
CA LEU A 39 3.39 -2.09 -9.72
C LEU A 39 3.73 -0.92 -8.80
N LEU A 40 2.81 0.04 -8.69
CA LEU A 40 2.89 1.09 -7.67
C LEU A 40 1.97 0.73 -6.50
N LEU A 41 2.53 0.60 -5.31
CA LEU A 41 1.77 0.43 -4.06
C LEU A 41 1.65 1.76 -3.33
N PHE A 42 0.43 2.12 -2.93
CA PHE A 42 0.14 3.33 -2.16
C PHE A 42 -0.31 2.99 -0.75
N ASP A 43 0.39 3.54 0.24
CA ASP A 43 0.11 3.39 1.67
C ASP A 43 -0.21 1.94 2.09
N PRO A 44 0.60 0.95 1.69
CA PRO A 44 0.22 -0.46 1.80
C PRO A 44 0.06 -0.90 3.24
N LEU A 45 -1.04 -1.60 3.50
CA LEU A 45 -1.34 -2.28 4.75
C LEU A 45 -2.00 -3.63 4.44
N ALA A 46 -1.42 -4.72 4.94
CA ALA A 46 -1.87 -6.08 4.73
C ALA A 46 -2.27 -6.36 3.26
N PRO A 47 -1.34 -6.20 2.29
CA PRO A 47 -1.65 -6.43 0.89
C PRO A 47 -2.21 -7.85 0.68
N PRO A 48 -3.32 -8.01 -0.05
CA PRO A 48 -3.86 -9.32 -0.40
C PRO A 48 -2.84 -10.16 -1.19
N SER A 49 -2.93 -11.48 -1.10
CA SER A 49 -2.03 -12.41 -1.80
C SER A 49 -1.90 -12.15 -3.31
N GLU A 50 -2.96 -11.69 -3.94
CA GLU A 50 -2.99 -11.35 -5.36
C GLU A 50 -2.12 -10.13 -5.68
N ILE A 51 -2.11 -9.13 -4.79
CA ILE A 51 -1.21 -7.97 -4.90
C ILE A 51 0.23 -8.38 -4.60
N GLU A 52 0.45 -9.26 -3.63
CA GLU A 52 1.78 -9.79 -3.35
C GLU A 52 2.37 -10.58 -4.52
N ALA A 53 1.54 -11.37 -5.21
CA ALA A 53 1.94 -12.09 -6.41
C ALA A 53 2.32 -11.13 -7.54
N LEU A 54 1.52 -10.08 -7.77
CA LEU A 54 1.87 -9.02 -8.72
C LEU A 54 3.18 -8.34 -8.33
N ALA A 55 3.39 -8.04 -7.05
CA ALA A 55 4.59 -7.35 -6.59
C ALA A 55 5.87 -8.18 -6.81
N ALA A 56 5.75 -9.51 -6.76
CA ALA A 56 6.86 -10.42 -7.05
C ALA A 56 7.18 -10.51 -8.56
N ASP A 57 6.18 -10.28 -9.43
CA ASP A 57 6.27 -10.44 -10.88
C ASP A 57 6.43 -9.11 -11.65
N ARG A 58 6.49 -7.96 -10.97
CA ARG A 58 6.55 -6.61 -11.55
C ARG A 58 7.71 -5.79 -11.00
N GLU A 59 8.15 -4.79 -11.76
CA GLU A 59 9.01 -3.73 -11.22
C GLU A 59 8.18 -2.92 -10.21
N THR A 60 8.38 -3.19 -8.91
CA THR A 60 7.57 -2.62 -7.84
C THR A 60 8.19 -1.36 -7.26
N ALA A 61 7.36 -0.35 -6.97
CA ALA A 61 7.71 0.79 -6.12
C ALA A 61 6.60 1.09 -5.12
N ILE A 62 6.98 1.65 -3.97
CA ILE A 62 6.06 1.98 -2.89
C ILE A 62 6.05 3.48 -2.67
N VAL A 63 4.86 4.05 -2.54
CA VAL A 63 4.63 5.49 -2.36
C VAL A 63 3.81 5.69 -1.09
N LEU A 64 4.33 6.52 -0.19
CA LEU A 64 3.55 7.05 0.93
C LEU A 64 2.93 8.39 0.52
N THR A 65 1.65 8.59 0.78
CA THR A 65 1.00 9.89 0.56
C THR A 65 1.27 10.88 1.69
N THR A 66 1.63 10.37 2.87
CA THR A 66 2.08 11.12 4.04
C THR A 66 3.02 10.25 4.90
N PRO A 67 4.01 10.80 5.64
CA PRO A 67 5.02 9.98 6.31
C PRO A 67 4.46 8.99 7.34
N TRP A 68 3.36 9.31 8.02
CA TRP A 68 2.75 8.44 9.02
C TRP A 68 1.91 7.29 8.44
N HIS A 69 1.82 7.16 7.11
CA HIS A 69 1.25 5.98 6.45
C HIS A 69 2.24 4.83 6.28
N ALA A 70 3.44 4.90 6.90
CA ALA A 70 4.51 3.94 6.71
C ALA A 70 4.09 2.47 6.88
N ARG A 71 3.32 2.11 7.91
CA ARG A 71 2.67 0.78 8.06
C ARG A 71 3.58 -0.38 7.58
N ASP A 72 3.13 -1.17 6.61
CA ASP A 72 3.90 -2.29 6.04
C ASP A 72 4.90 -1.86 4.95
N ALA A 73 4.93 -0.58 4.56
CA ALA A 73 5.72 -0.09 3.43
C ALA A 73 7.21 -0.35 3.59
N LEU A 74 7.77 -0.21 4.80
CA LEU A 74 9.20 -0.44 5.02
C LEU A 74 9.56 -1.92 4.85
N SER A 75 8.81 -2.82 5.49
CA SER A 75 9.08 -4.27 5.39
C SER A 75 8.81 -4.80 3.98
N LEU A 76 7.83 -4.24 3.27
CA LEU A 76 7.58 -4.53 1.85
C LEU A 76 8.72 -4.03 0.97
N ALA A 77 9.22 -2.82 1.18
CA ALA A 77 10.34 -2.26 0.42
C ALA A 77 11.60 -3.13 0.58
N GLU A 78 11.91 -3.52 1.82
CA GLU A 78 13.05 -4.39 2.12
C GLU A 78 12.90 -5.77 1.46
N ARG A 79 11.71 -6.39 1.56
CA ARG A 79 11.46 -7.72 1.00
C ARG A 79 11.45 -7.75 -0.52
N LEU A 80 10.95 -6.70 -1.16
CA LEU A 80 10.81 -6.60 -2.61
C LEU A 80 12.01 -5.93 -3.28
N GLU A 81 12.99 -5.48 -2.50
CA GLU A 81 14.09 -4.62 -2.95
C GLU A 81 13.58 -3.39 -3.75
N ALA A 82 12.41 -2.88 -3.33
CA ALA A 82 11.68 -1.84 -4.04
C ALA A 82 12.03 -0.44 -3.49
N PRO A 83 12.10 0.60 -4.35
CA PRO A 83 12.20 1.97 -3.86
C PRO A 83 10.95 2.36 -3.07
N LEU A 84 11.18 3.05 -1.94
CA LEU A 84 10.15 3.64 -1.09
C LEU A 84 10.23 5.17 -1.19
N TYR A 85 9.19 5.78 -1.75
CA TYR A 85 9.05 7.23 -1.87
C TYR A 85 8.22 7.77 -0.71
N VAL A 86 8.79 8.70 0.05
CA VAL A 86 8.17 9.31 1.23
C VAL A 86 8.20 10.83 1.07
N PRO A 87 7.08 11.54 1.27
CA PRO A 87 7.08 13.00 1.28
C PRO A 87 7.88 13.53 2.48
N PRO A 88 8.31 14.80 2.45
CA PRO A 88 8.90 15.44 3.61
C PRO A 88 7.95 15.39 4.83
N PRO A 89 8.46 15.34 6.06
CA PRO A 89 7.64 15.58 7.24
C PRO A 89 7.05 16.99 7.22
N ASP A 90 5.85 17.11 7.78
CA ASP A 90 5.15 18.39 8.00
C ASP A 90 5.90 19.31 8.98
#